data_AF-H2SI85-F1
#
_entry.id   AF-H2SI85-F1
#
_cell.length_a   1.000
_cell.length_b   1.000
_cell.length_c   1.000
_cell.angle_alpha   90.00
_cell.angle_beta   90.00
_cell.angle_gamma   90.00
#
_symmetry.space_group_name_H-M   'P 1'
#
loop_
_entity.id
_entity.type
_entity.pdbx_description
1 polymer ?
#
loop_
_entity_poly.entity_id
_entity_poly.type
_entity_poly.pdbx_seq_one_letter_code
_entity_poly.pdbx_strand_id
1 'polypeptide(L)'
;MMMMLMVTWRASSAGPVRASNVERCQGCPSLFRNLLGNIRELLKSEDLRFGITSSSVVVSSKSNTLLACTPTPTQNTNCLIQRNSSFSETECMRNIMRDLDHYAAAIRSYLKAPIRSSEREEKLLSPTVEMIQDLRKCCSQSEEEDSSSQDSVASLWGSNSFSNRQKMWKMMRGFYTRAITINRAVGYIASGEHRK
;
A
#
# COMPACT_ATOMS: atom_id res chain seq x y z
N MET A 1 -8.89 -55.30 19.74
CA MET A 1 -8.91 -54.82 18.35
C MET A 1 -8.55 -53.34 18.39
N MET A 2 -7.31 -52.96 18.08
CA MET A 2 -6.84 -51.57 18.16
C MET A 2 -7.21 -50.81 16.89
N MET A 3 -7.97 -49.72 17.00
CA MET A 3 -8.25 -48.80 15.89
C MET A 3 -7.12 -47.76 15.78
N MET A 4 -6.37 -47.82 14.68
CA MET A 4 -5.41 -46.80 14.28
C MET A 4 -6.14 -45.65 13.57
N LEU A 5 -6.19 -44.48 14.20
CA LEU A 5 -6.67 -43.24 13.58
C LEU A 5 -5.56 -42.67 12.67
N MET A 6 -5.72 -42.85 11.37
CA MET A 6 -4.83 -42.24 10.37
C MET A 6 -5.16 -40.75 10.24
N VAL A 7 -4.27 -39.88 10.72
CA VAL A 7 -4.33 -38.44 10.49
C VAL A 7 -4.04 -38.19 9.01
N THR A 8 -5.07 -37.84 8.24
CA THR A 8 -4.89 -37.42 6.85
C THR A 8 -4.59 -35.93 6.83
N TRP A 9 -3.35 -35.56 6.50
CA TRP A 9 -3.02 -34.19 6.14
C TRP A 9 -3.72 -33.84 4.82
N ARG A 10 -4.82 -33.09 4.91
CA ARG A 10 -5.34 -32.37 3.74
C ARG A 10 -4.46 -31.15 3.52
N ALA A 11 -3.55 -31.24 2.56
CA ALA A 11 -2.91 -30.07 2.00
C ALA A 11 -4.01 -29.21 1.35
N SER A 12 -4.27 -28.02 1.89
CA SER A 12 -5.09 -27.02 1.22
C SER A 12 -4.37 -26.61 -0.06
N SER A 13 -4.79 -27.16 -1.19
CA SER A 13 -4.39 -26.66 -2.50
C SER A 13 -5.15 -25.37 -2.78
N ALA A 14 -4.43 -24.24 -2.82
CA ALA A 14 -4.94 -23.02 -3.41
C ALA A 14 -5.14 -23.28 -4.91
N GLY A 15 -6.39 -23.41 -5.34
CA GLY A 15 -6.73 -23.54 -6.77
C GLY A 15 -6.47 -22.23 -7.53
N PRO A 16 -6.26 -22.28 -8.86
CA PRO A 16 -6.06 -21.09 -9.66
C PRO A 16 -7.31 -20.21 -9.60
N VAL A 17 -7.08 -18.92 -9.31
CA VAL A 17 -8.13 -17.89 -9.23
C VAL A 17 -8.70 -17.67 -10.62
N ARG A 18 -10.03 -17.71 -10.74
CA ARG A 18 -10.74 -17.43 -11.99
C ARG A 18 -10.61 -15.93 -12.28
N ALA A 19 -9.89 -15.59 -13.35
CA ALA A 19 -9.80 -14.21 -13.82
C ALA A 19 -11.20 -13.72 -14.25
N SER A 20 -11.70 -12.68 -13.59
CA SER A 20 -12.90 -11.98 -14.05
C SER A 20 -12.46 -10.97 -15.12
N ASN A 21 -13.17 -10.99 -16.26
CA ASN A 21 -12.91 -10.14 -17.43
C ASN A 21 -12.97 -8.65 -17.07
N VAL A 22 -11.80 -8.01 -16.92
CA VAL A 22 -11.57 -6.60 -17.26
C VAL A 22 -10.15 -6.49 -17.80
N GLU A 23 -10.05 -6.51 -19.12
CA GLU A 23 -8.83 -6.57 -19.93
C GLU A 23 -7.94 -5.31 -19.81
N ARG A 24 -8.34 -4.31 -19.02
CA ARG A 24 -7.60 -3.07 -18.90
C ARG A 24 -6.40 -3.17 -17.95
N CYS A 25 -6.39 -4.09 -16.97
CA CYS A 25 -5.23 -4.34 -16.10
C CYS A 25 -5.28 -5.66 -15.28
N GLN A 26 -5.01 -6.81 -15.89
CA GLN A 26 -4.75 -8.06 -15.15
C GLN A 26 -3.51 -7.98 -14.21
N GLY A 27 -2.66 -6.95 -14.37
CA GLY A 27 -1.43 -6.75 -13.60
C GLY A 27 -1.52 -5.88 -12.34
N CYS A 28 -2.71 -5.41 -11.93
CA CYS A 28 -2.80 -4.50 -10.79
C CYS A 28 -2.19 -5.08 -9.48
N PRO A 29 -2.47 -6.34 -9.09
CA PRO A 29 -1.83 -6.95 -7.92
C PRO A 29 -0.30 -7.07 -8.02
N SER A 30 0.25 -7.31 -9.22
CA SER A 30 1.70 -7.40 -9.39
C SER A 30 2.36 -6.03 -9.29
N LEU A 31 1.75 -4.97 -9.82
CA LEU A 31 2.24 -3.59 -9.64
C LEU A 31 2.29 -3.19 -8.16
N PHE A 32 1.28 -3.55 -7.37
CA PHE A 32 1.29 -3.28 -5.93
C PHE A 32 2.39 -4.06 -5.18
N ARG A 33 2.70 -5.29 -5.61
CA ARG A 33 3.83 -6.06 -5.07
C ARG A 33 5.17 -5.43 -5.43
N ASN A 34 5.31 -4.94 -6.66
CA ASN A 34 6.51 -4.24 -7.12
C ASN A 34 6.73 -2.95 -6.31
N LEU A 35 5.69 -2.17 -6.07
CA LEU A 35 5.76 -0.98 -5.21
C LEU A 35 6.22 -1.34 -3.78
N LEU A 36 5.67 -2.40 -3.19
CA LEU A 36 6.09 -2.87 -1.87
C LEU A 36 7.57 -3.29 -1.85
N GLY A 37 8.02 -4.01 -2.88
CA GLY A 37 9.42 -4.39 -3.06
C GLY A 37 10.33 -3.18 -3.19
N ASN A 38 9.96 -2.21 -4.03
CA ASN A 38 10.71 -0.98 -4.22
C ASN A 38 10.84 -0.17 -2.92
N ILE A 39 9.75 0.01 -2.17
CA ILE A 39 9.81 0.71 -0.86
C ILE A 39 10.69 -0.06 0.13
N ARG A 40 10.63 -1.39 0.13
CA ARG A 40 11.50 -2.23 0.98
C ARG A 40 12.97 -2.01 0.67
N GLU A 41 13.35 -2.01 -0.60
CA GLU A 41 14.74 -1.79 -1.02
C GLU A 41 15.19 -0.35 -0.74
N LEU A 42 14.32 0.63 -0.97
CA LEU A 42 14.57 2.04 -0.60
C LEU A 42 14.89 2.19 0.88
N LEU A 43 14.16 1.47 1.75
CA LEU A 43 14.39 1.47 3.19
C LEU A 43 15.66 0.74 3.63
N LYS A 44 16.41 0.10 2.72
CA LYS A 44 17.76 -0.39 3.02
C LYS A 44 18.84 0.63 2.66
N SER A 45 18.51 1.66 1.88
CA SER A 45 19.49 2.64 1.41
C SER A 45 19.99 3.52 2.56
N GLU A 46 21.30 3.73 2.59
CA GLU A 46 21.93 4.68 3.51
C GLU A 46 21.66 6.13 3.11
N ASP A 47 21.27 6.44 1.88
CA ASP A 47 21.16 7.83 1.45
C ASP A 47 20.09 8.62 2.22
N LEU A 48 18.95 7.99 2.49
CA LEU A 48 17.89 8.53 3.34
C LEU A 48 18.12 8.26 4.83
N ARG A 49 18.85 7.20 5.20
CA ARG A 49 19.04 6.78 6.60
C ARG A 49 20.28 7.37 7.27
N PHE A 50 21.27 7.83 6.51
CA PHE A 50 22.59 8.19 7.03
C PHE A 50 22.50 9.21 8.16
N GLY A 51 23.04 8.86 9.34
CA GLY A 51 22.98 9.70 10.54
C GLY A 51 21.63 9.73 11.27
N ILE A 52 20.64 8.94 10.86
CA ILE A 52 19.33 8.82 11.50
C ILE A 52 19.25 7.49 12.24
N THR A 53 19.15 7.55 13.57
CA THR A 53 19.02 6.38 14.45
C THR A 53 17.57 6.01 14.78
N SER A 54 16.63 6.88 14.39
CA SER A 54 15.22 6.75 14.78
C SER A 54 14.54 5.53 14.16
N SER A 55 13.96 4.69 15.02
CA SER A 55 13.16 3.54 14.62
C SER A 55 11.66 3.83 14.43
N SER A 56 11.23 5.08 14.62
CA SER A 56 9.82 5.50 14.56
C SER A 56 9.20 5.38 13.17
N VAL A 57 7.91 5.09 13.13
CA VAL A 57 7.08 5.00 11.93
C VAL A 57 6.02 6.09 11.97
N VAL A 58 5.80 6.79 10.86
CA VAL A 58 4.72 7.81 10.76
C VAL A 58 3.87 7.52 9.54
N VAL A 59 2.61 7.12 9.77
CA VAL A 59 1.60 7.05 8.70
C VAL A 59 1.04 8.45 8.53
N SER A 60 1.45 9.12 7.46
CA SER A 60 1.14 10.54 7.23
C SER A 60 -0.13 10.76 6.42
N SER A 61 -0.60 9.74 5.69
CA SER A 61 -1.86 9.81 4.96
C SER A 61 -3.05 9.76 5.92
N LYS A 62 -4.04 10.62 5.67
CA LYS A 62 -5.29 10.70 6.43
C LYS A 62 -6.41 9.83 5.85
N SER A 63 -6.11 8.96 4.89
CA SER A 63 -7.11 8.06 4.32
C SER A 63 -7.62 7.06 5.38
N ASN A 64 -8.84 6.58 5.17
CA ASN A 64 -9.43 5.54 6.00
C ASN A 64 -9.14 4.14 5.45
N THR A 65 -8.02 3.93 4.72
CA THR A 65 -7.69 2.64 4.07
C THR A 65 -7.76 1.46 5.03
N LEU A 66 -7.31 1.62 6.27
CA LEU A 66 -7.41 0.52 7.25
C LEU A 66 -8.87 0.10 7.47
N LEU A 67 -9.76 1.05 7.72
CA LEU A 67 -11.18 0.78 7.97
C LEU A 67 -11.88 0.29 6.71
N ALA A 68 -11.71 0.99 5.59
CA ALA A 68 -12.37 0.69 4.33
C ALA A 68 -11.94 -0.66 3.73
N CYS A 69 -10.71 -1.10 3.99
CA CYS A 69 -10.18 -2.35 3.48
C CYS A 69 -10.15 -3.50 4.49
N THR A 70 -10.65 -3.29 5.72
CA THR A 70 -10.79 -4.39 6.69
C THR A 70 -12.04 -5.19 6.32
N PRO A 71 -11.93 -6.51 6.07
CA PRO A 71 -13.11 -7.35 5.88
C PRO A 71 -14.01 -7.24 7.11
N THR A 72 -15.32 -7.12 6.91
CA THR A 72 -16.25 -6.94 8.03
C THR A 72 -16.17 -8.17 8.96
N PRO A 73 -15.91 -7.99 10.27
CA PRO A 73 -16.04 -9.10 11.21
C PRO A 73 -17.52 -9.45 11.33
N THR A 74 -17.93 -10.59 10.75
CA THR A 74 -19.25 -11.14 11.02
C THR A 74 -19.31 -11.56 12.48
N GLN A 75 -20.39 -11.24 13.20
CA GLN A 75 -20.55 -11.43 14.65
C GLN A 75 -20.59 -12.89 15.13
N ASN A 76 -20.07 -13.86 14.36
CA ASN A 76 -19.92 -15.23 14.80
C ASN A 76 -18.47 -15.68 14.59
N THR A 77 -17.72 -15.70 15.68
CA THR A 77 -16.35 -16.24 15.80
C THR A 77 -16.28 -17.77 15.63
N ASN A 78 -17.11 -18.33 14.76
CA ASN A 78 -16.95 -19.69 14.26
C ASN A 78 -16.41 -19.54 12.84
N CYS A 79 -15.42 -20.35 12.44
CA CYS A 79 -14.84 -20.38 11.08
C CYS A 79 -15.85 -20.85 10.00
N LEU A 80 -17.11 -20.45 10.10
CA LEU A 80 -18.19 -20.69 9.16
C LEU A 80 -18.31 -19.46 8.28
N ILE A 81 -17.96 -19.65 7.01
CA ILE A 81 -17.98 -18.64 5.95
C ILE A 81 -19.42 -18.13 5.81
N GLN A 82 -19.69 -16.93 6.34
CA GLN A 82 -20.96 -16.24 6.13
C GLN A 82 -20.86 -15.40 4.85
N ARG A 83 -21.79 -15.67 3.93
CA ARG A 83 -21.74 -15.31 2.48
C ARG A 83 -22.07 -13.86 2.13
N ASN A 84 -22.27 -13.00 3.13
CA ASN A 84 -22.71 -11.62 2.92
C ASN A 84 -21.72 -10.67 3.60
N SER A 85 -20.67 -10.29 2.86
CA SER A 85 -19.71 -9.28 3.30
C SER A 85 -20.25 -7.88 3.01
N SER A 86 -20.18 -6.96 3.98
CA SER A 86 -20.46 -5.53 3.75
C SER A 86 -19.26 -4.80 3.16
N PHE A 87 -18.23 -5.52 2.74
CA PHE A 87 -17.01 -4.96 2.16
C PHE A 87 -17.31 -4.28 0.82
N SER A 88 -16.89 -3.02 0.69
CA SER A 88 -16.97 -2.26 -0.55
C SER A 88 -15.61 -2.23 -1.24
N GLU A 89 -15.50 -2.98 -2.36
CA GLU A 89 -14.29 -2.99 -3.20
C GLU A 89 -13.93 -1.57 -3.66
N THR A 90 -14.93 -0.83 -4.15
CA THR A 90 -14.76 0.55 -4.63
C THR A 90 -14.30 1.49 -3.52
N GLU A 91 -14.87 1.39 -2.31
CA GLU A 91 -14.45 2.24 -1.19
C GLU A 91 -13.02 1.94 -0.73
N CYS A 92 -12.67 0.65 -0.64
CA CYS A 92 -11.31 0.23 -0.33
C CYS A 92 -10.33 0.77 -1.39
N MET A 93 -10.58 0.53 -2.68
CA MET A 93 -9.72 1.00 -3.76
C MET A 93 -9.60 2.52 -3.79
N ARG A 94 -10.69 3.27 -3.57
CA ARG A 94 -10.65 4.73 -3.48
C ARG A 94 -9.72 5.22 -2.38
N ASN A 95 -9.75 4.62 -1.19
CA ASN A 95 -8.86 5.02 -0.09
C ASN A 95 -7.40 4.62 -0.35
N ILE A 96 -7.16 3.44 -0.94
CA ILE A 96 -5.83 3.03 -1.40
C ILE A 96 -5.25 4.06 -2.36
N MET A 97 -6.04 4.49 -3.35
CA MET A 97 -5.61 5.47 -4.34
C MET A 97 -5.31 6.84 -3.70
N ARG A 98 -6.07 7.26 -2.67
CA ARG A 98 -5.77 8.47 -1.88
C ARG A 98 -4.46 8.34 -1.09
N ASP A 99 -4.16 7.16 -0.53
CA ASP A 99 -2.85 6.92 0.09
C ASP A 99 -1.72 7.12 -0.91
N LEU A 100 -1.82 6.51 -2.09
CA LEU A 100 -0.80 6.58 -3.11
C LEU A 100 -0.53 8.03 -3.55
N ASP A 101 -1.59 8.82 -3.79
CA ASP A 101 -1.46 10.23 -4.16
C ASP A 101 -0.77 11.04 -3.09
N HIS A 102 -1.16 10.85 -1.83
CA HIS A 102 -0.55 11.53 -0.69
C HIS A 102 0.96 11.25 -0.63
N TYR A 103 1.38 9.99 -0.75
CA TYR A 103 2.79 9.64 -0.72
C TYR A 103 3.54 10.16 -1.95
N ALA A 104 2.97 10.09 -3.15
CA ALA A 104 3.60 10.65 -4.34
C ALA A 104 3.75 12.18 -4.24
N ALA A 105 2.74 12.88 -3.75
CA ALA A 105 2.81 14.33 -3.51
C ALA A 105 3.86 14.68 -2.46
N ALA A 106 3.91 13.94 -1.34
CA ALA A 106 4.93 14.11 -0.31
C ALA A 106 6.34 13.94 -0.86
N ILE A 107 6.59 12.88 -1.64
CA ILE A 107 7.90 12.64 -2.26
C ILE A 107 8.27 13.78 -3.22
N ARG A 108 7.36 14.17 -4.13
CA ARG A 108 7.61 15.27 -5.07
C ARG A 108 7.89 16.59 -4.35
N SER A 109 7.18 16.88 -3.27
CA SER A 109 7.37 18.09 -2.49
C SER A 109 8.70 18.07 -1.72
N TYR A 110 9.09 16.91 -1.18
CA TYR A 110 10.38 16.74 -0.51
C TYR A 110 11.56 16.98 -1.45
N LEU A 111 11.48 16.47 -2.67
CA LEU A 111 12.52 16.65 -3.68
C LEU A 111 12.68 18.12 -4.12
N LYS A 112 11.70 18.97 -3.84
CA LYS A 112 11.76 20.44 -4.04
C LYS A 112 12.25 21.19 -2.80
N ALA A 113 12.31 20.55 -1.65
CA ALA A 113 12.76 21.15 -0.40
C ALA A 113 14.29 21.10 -0.27
N PRO A 114 14.90 21.78 0.73
CA PRO A 114 16.30 21.57 1.04
C PRO A 114 16.57 20.11 1.43
N ILE A 115 17.38 19.43 0.61
CA ILE A 115 17.80 18.03 0.76
C ILE A 115 19.33 17.91 0.82
N ARG A 116 19.85 16.79 1.32
CA ARG A 116 21.29 16.62 1.55
C ARG A 116 22.04 16.38 0.25
N SER A 117 21.48 15.57 -0.64
CA SER A 117 22.08 15.25 -1.95
C SER A 117 20.98 15.06 -2.99
N SER A 118 20.80 16.07 -3.83
CA SER A 118 19.73 16.05 -4.86
C SER A 118 19.82 14.82 -5.75
N GLU A 119 20.98 14.59 -6.35
CA GLU A 119 21.19 13.45 -7.27
C GLU A 119 20.87 12.10 -6.63
N ARG A 120 21.41 11.81 -5.44
CA ARG A 120 21.22 10.50 -4.80
C ARG A 120 19.81 10.30 -4.27
N GLU A 121 19.23 11.33 -3.67
CA GLU A 121 17.89 11.23 -3.08
C GLU A 121 16.80 11.22 -4.14
N GLU A 122 16.96 11.97 -5.24
CA GLU A 122 16.09 11.92 -6.40
C GLU A 122 16.15 10.55 -7.07
N LYS A 123 17.35 10.04 -7.37
CA LYS A 123 17.53 8.69 -7.94
C LYS A 123 16.89 7.60 -7.07
N LEU A 124 16.93 7.77 -5.76
CA LEU A 124 16.34 6.82 -4.81
C LEU A 124 14.81 6.92 -4.76
N LEU A 125 14.23 8.13 -4.78
CA LEU A 125 12.81 8.35 -4.52
C LEU A 125 11.94 8.38 -5.79
N SER A 126 12.46 8.89 -6.91
CA SER A 126 11.71 9.04 -8.17
C SER A 126 11.08 7.74 -8.69
N PRO A 127 11.75 6.57 -8.63
CA PRO A 127 11.12 5.31 -9.05
C PRO A 127 9.83 4.98 -8.28
N THR A 128 9.74 5.39 -7.01
CA THR A 128 8.50 5.20 -6.22
C THR A 128 7.35 6.04 -6.77
N VAL A 129 7.64 7.27 -7.19
CA VAL A 129 6.65 8.19 -7.76
C VAL A 129 6.14 7.67 -9.11
N GLU A 130 7.05 7.17 -9.94
CA GLU A 130 6.72 6.57 -11.24
C GLU A 130 5.84 5.33 -11.06
N MET A 131 6.21 4.41 -10.17
CA MET A 131 5.38 3.23 -9.87
C MET A 131 3.97 3.58 -9.36
N ILE A 132 3.85 4.66 -8.57
CA ILE A 132 2.54 5.16 -8.13
C ILE A 132 1.72 5.70 -9.31
N GLN A 133 2.34 6.42 -10.24
CA GLN A 133 1.66 6.92 -11.44
C GLN A 133 1.19 5.76 -12.33
N ASP A 134 2.00 4.73 -12.49
CA ASP A 134 1.62 3.53 -13.24
C ASP A 134 0.45 2.81 -12.57
N LEU A 135 0.51 2.61 -11.25
CA LEU A 135 -0.61 2.08 -10.46
C LEU A 135 -1.89 2.91 -10.66
N ARG A 136 -1.79 4.25 -10.66
CA ARG A 136 -2.93 5.13 -10.88
C ARG A 136 -3.56 4.95 -12.26
N LYS A 137 -2.75 4.89 -13.31
CA LYS A 137 -3.22 4.66 -14.69
C LYS A 137 -3.86 3.28 -14.85
N CYS A 138 -3.30 2.28 -14.19
CA CYS A 138 -3.65 0.88 -14.34
C CYS A 138 -4.85 0.44 -13.47
N CYS A 139 -4.93 0.93 -12.24
CA CYS A 139 -5.79 0.36 -11.20
C CYS A 139 -6.96 1.26 -10.77
N SER A 140 -7.13 2.45 -11.35
CA SER A 140 -8.25 3.35 -11.02
C SER A 140 -9.51 2.93 -11.78
N GLN A 141 -10.67 2.86 -11.09
CA GLN A 141 -11.91 2.32 -11.66
C GLN A 141 -12.70 3.33 -12.53
N SER A 142 -12.42 4.64 -12.50
CA SER A 142 -13.07 5.66 -13.36
C SER A 142 -12.45 7.07 -13.17
N GLU A 143 -12.66 7.97 -14.15
CA GLU A 143 -12.21 9.36 -14.23
C GLU A 143 -13.02 10.34 -13.36
N GLU A 144 -13.37 9.98 -12.14
CA GLU A 144 -13.97 10.95 -11.21
C GLU A 144 -12.85 11.71 -10.49
N GLU A 145 -12.67 12.96 -10.93
CA GLU A 145 -11.90 14.01 -10.28
C GLU A 145 -12.52 14.36 -8.91
N ASP A 146 -12.34 13.47 -7.95
CA ASP A 146 -12.45 13.85 -6.55
C ASP A 146 -11.12 14.52 -6.19
N SER A 147 -11.06 15.83 -6.42
CA SER A 147 -9.94 16.71 -6.12
C SER A 147 -9.38 16.40 -4.73
N SER A 148 -8.30 15.62 -4.69
CA SER A 148 -7.57 15.33 -3.47
C SER A 148 -6.97 16.64 -2.98
N SER A 149 -7.54 17.17 -1.91
CA SER A 149 -7.04 18.25 -1.06
C SER A 149 -5.51 18.36 -1.11
N GLN A 150 -5.01 19.20 -2.01
CA GLN A 150 -3.59 19.55 -2.15
C GLN A 150 -3.06 20.29 -0.90
N ASP A 151 -3.97 20.68 -0.01
CA ASP A 151 -3.78 21.65 1.07
C ASP A 151 -2.88 21.21 2.23
N SER A 152 -2.18 20.07 2.18
CA SER A 152 -1.36 19.62 3.32
C SER A 152 0.09 19.25 3.04
N VAL A 153 0.53 19.28 1.78
CA VAL A 153 1.90 18.82 1.44
C VAL A 153 2.91 19.98 1.41
N ALA A 154 2.48 21.18 1.00
CA ALA A 154 3.35 22.35 0.87
C ALA A 154 4.03 22.77 2.19
N SER A 155 3.41 22.49 3.34
CA SER A 155 3.94 22.83 4.68
C SER A 155 4.68 21.69 5.39
N LEU A 156 4.98 20.57 4.70
CA LEU A 156 5.60 19.41 5.37
C LEU A 156 7.08 19.61 5.70
N TRP A 157 7.79 20.44 4.93
CA TRP A 157 9.25 20.53 4.96
C TRP A 157 9.71 21.89 5.48
N GLY A 158 10.74 21.89 6.32
CA GLY A 158 11.39 23.10 6.82
C GLY A 158 12.65 23.45 6.03
N SER A 159 13.47 24.35 6.59
CA SER A 159 14.74 24.78 5.98
C SER A 159 15.91 23.81 6.22
N ASN A 160 15.79 22.91 7.20
CA ASN A 160 16.88 22.01 7.59
C ASN A 160 16.80 20.65 6.86
N SER A 161 17.79 20.38 6.02
CA SER A 161 17.83 19.16 5.20
C SER A 161 17.90 17.86 6.02
N PHE A 162 18.60 17.87 7.16
CA PHE A 162 18.65 16.70 8.05
C PHE A 162 17.28 16.36 8.63
N SER A 163 16.56 17.37 9.14
CA SER A 163 15.23 17.22 9.72
C SER A 163 14.19 16.81 8.69
N ASN A 164 14.26 17.38 7.48
CA ASN A 164 13.42 16.98 6.35
C ASN A 164 13.65 15.52 5.99
N ARG A 165 14.92 15.11 5.85
CA ARG A 165 15.29 13.73 5.53
C ARG A 165 14.87 12.75 6.61
N GLN A 166 15.02 13.12 7.89
CA GLN A 166 14.52 12.32 9.00
C GLN A 166 13.00 12.17 8.95
N LYS A 167 12.25 13.22 8.61
CA LYS A 167 10.80 13.15 8.43
C LYS A 167 10.42 12.27 7.24
N MET A 168 11.08 12.44 6.10
CA MET A 168 10.88 11.60 4.90
C MET A 168 11.15 10.13 5.21
N TRP A 169 12.24 9.81 5.90
CA TRP A 169 12.55 8.45 6.35
C TRP A 169 11.42 7.83 7.18
N LYS A 170 10.90 8.57 8.18
CA LYS A 170 9.78 8.11 9.01
C LYS A 170 8.50 7.90 8.19
N MET A 171 8.25 8.77 7.21
CA MET A 171 7.10 8.67 6.31
C MET A 171 7.22 7.48 5.36
N MET A 172 8.40 7.21 4.78
CA MET A 172 8.62 6.04 3.92
C MET A 172 8.48 4.73 4.69
N ARG A 173 8.84 4.71 5.98
CA ARG A 173 8.54 3.58 6.85
C ARG A 173 7.05 3.40 7.11
N GLY A 174 6.32 4.49 7.31
CA GLY A 174 4.86 4.44 7.39
C GLY A 174 4.23 3.96 6.09
N PHE A 175 4.79 4.40 4.96
CA PHE A 175 4.34 3.97 3.65
C PHE A 175 4.57 2.47 3.46
N TYR A 176 5.70 1.92 3.90
CA TYR A 176 5.94 0.48 3.87
C TYR A 176 4.86 -0.30 4.63
N THR A 177 4.51 0.12 5.85
CA THR A 177 3.41 -0.48 6.62
C THR A 177 2.07 -0.38 5.88
N ARG A 178 1.78 0.78 5.27
CA ARG A 178 0.55 0.96 4.50
C ARG A 178 0.57 0.10 3.22
N ALA A 179 1.69 -0.01 2.52
CA ALA A 179 1.86 -0.83 1.33
C ALA A 179 1.66 -2.33 1.60
N ILE A 180 2.07 -2.83 2.77
CA ILE A 180 1.73 -4.19 3.23
C ILE A 180 0.21 -4.35 3.35
N THR A 181 -0.45 -3.40 4.00
CA THR A 181 -1.91 -3.40 4.17
C THR A 181 -2.63 -3.38 2.82
N ILE A 182 -2.19 -2.51 1.91
CA ILE A 182 -2.69 -2.40 0.55
C ILE A 182 -2.51 -3.71 -0.21
N ASN A 183 -1.33 -4.34 -0.15
CA ASN A 183 -1.08 -5.62 -0.82
C ASN A 183 -2.00 -6.73 -0.33
N ARG A 184 -2.30 -6.78 0.98
CA ARG A 184 -3.27 -7.72 1.55
C ARG A 184 -4.68 -7.46 1.01
N ALA A 185 -5.12 -6.20 1.02
CA ALA A 185 -6.44 -5.81 0.53
C ALA A 185 -6.62 -6.13 -0.96
N VAL A 186 -5.66 -5.77 -1.80
CA VAL A 186 -5.67 -6.06 -3.24
C VAL A 186 -5.64 -7.57 -3.49
N GLY A 187 -4.89 -8.33 -2.70
CA GLY A 187 -4.91 -9.80 -2.75
C GLY A 187 -6.28 -10.39 -2.42
N TYR A 188 -6.96 -9.86 -1.40
CA TYR A 188 -8.31 -10.25 -1.00
C TYR A 188 -9.38 -9.87 -2.04
N ILE A 189 -9.23 -8.72 -2.69
CA ILE A 189 -10.08 -8.33 -3.82
C ILE A 189 -9.86 -9.30 -4.99
N ALA A 190 -8.60 -9.55 -5.34
CA ALA A 190 -8.24 -10.41 -6.47
C ALA A 190 -8.68 -11.86 -6.27
N SER A 191 -8.71 -12.38 -5.05
CA SER A 191 -9.20 -13.75 -4.76
C SER A 191 -10.72 -13.89 -4.92
N GLY A 192 -11.45 -12.77 -5.01
CA GLY A 192 -12.90 -12.73 -5.09
C GLY A 192 -13.60 -13.19 -3.81
N GLU A 193 -12.89 -13.33 -2.69
CA GLU A 193 -13.45 -13.82 -1.43
C GLU A 193 -14.55 -12.93 -0.87
N HIS A 194 -14.49 -11.63 -1.12
CA HIS A 194 -15.52 -10.66 -0.71
C HIS A 194 -16.86 -10.84 -1.44
N ARG A 195 -16.90 -11.59 -2.55
CA ARG A 195 -18.11 -11.84 -3.37
C ARG A 195 -18.78 -13.18 -3.05
N LYS A 196 -18.21 -13.98 -2.12
CA LYS A 196 -18.66 -15.33 -1.77
C LYS A 196 -19.57 -15.32 -0.55
#